data_AF-A0A950DZ33-F1
#
_entry.id   AF-A0A950DZ33-F1
#
_cell.length_a   1.000
_cell.length_b   1.000
_cell.length_c   1.000
_cell.angle_alpha   90.00
_cell.angle_beta   90.00
_cell.angle_gamma   90.00
#
_symmetry.space_group_name_H-M   'P 1'
#
loop_
_entity.id
_entity.type
_entity.pdbx_description
1 polymer ?
#
loop_
_entity_poly.entity_id
_entity_poly.type
_entity_poly.pdbx_seq_one_letter_code
_entity_poly.pdbx_strand_id
1 'polypeptide(L)' 'MADLYEEIVSLRREGRKAALATIVNVRGSIPSFASAKMLVRDDGSISGTIGGGCVEAEVWQAAREVIEQ' A
#
# COMPACT_ATOMS: atom_id res chain seq x y z
N MET A 1 2.81 0.31 15.95
CA MET A 1 2.73 0.23 14.48
C MET A 1 1.62 -0.75 14.18
N ALA A 2 0.53 -0.35 13.52
CA ALA A 2 -0.54 -1.29 13.19
C ALA A 2 0.00 -2.33 12.20
N ASP A 3 -0.31 -3.61 12.44
CA ASP A 3 0.05 -4.67 11.50
C ASP A 3 -0.87 -4.57 10.27
N LEU A 4 -0.28 -4.26 9.12
CA LEU A 4 -1.03 -4.14 7.86
C LEU A 4 -1.79 -5.42 7.52
N TYR A 5 -1.29 -6.60 7.94
CA TYR A 5 -1.96 -7.86 7.68
C TYR A 5 -3.21 -8.05 8.55
N GLU A 6 -3.17 -7.64 9.82
CA GLU A 6 -4.36 -7.62 10.67
C GLU A 6 -5.43 -6.68 10.11
N GLU A 7 -5.01 -5.51 9.63
CA GLU A 7 -5.90 -4.53 9.01
C GLU A 7 -6.56 -5.06 7.72
N ILE A 8 -5.78 -5.72 6.84
CA ILE A 8 -6.31 -6.38 5.65
C ILE A 8 -7.37 -7.43 6.01
N VAL A 9 -7.13 -8.21 7.07
CA VAL A 9 -8.10 -9.20 7.55
C VAL A 9 -9.37 -8.53 8.07
N SER A 10 -9.27 -7.42 8.81
CA SER A 10 -10.44 -6.66 9.28
C SER A 10 -11.27 -6.11 8.12
N LEU A 11 -10.63 -5.41 7.18
CA LEU A 11 -11.32 -4.84 6.01
C LEU A 11 -12.03 -5.92 5.21
N ARG A 12 -11.39 -7.08 5.01
CA ARG A 12 -12.01 -8.21 4.32
C ARG A 12 -13.22 -8.75 5.08
N ARG A 13 -13.18 -8.82 6.41
CA ARG A 13 -14.33 -9.25 7.23
C ARG A 13 -15.49 -8.26 7.16
N GLU A 14 -15.20 -6.98 7.01
CA GLU A 14 -16.18 -5.90 6.82
C GLU A 14 -16.73 -5.82 5.39
N GLY A 15 -16.25 -6.66 4.46
CA GLY A 15 -16.64 -6.61 3.05
C GLY A 15 -16.06 -5.43 2.28
N ARG A 16 -15.06 -4.74 2.86
CA ARG A 16 -14.38 -3.60 2.25
C ARG A 16 -13.23 -4.06 1.36
N LYS A 17 -12.98 -3.30 0.29
CA LYS A 17 -11.85 -3.54 -0.61
C LYS A 17 -10.64 -2.70 -0.18
N ALA A 18 -9.44 -3.23 -0.44
CA ALA A 18 -8.18 -2.52 -0.28
C ALA A 18 -7.12 -3.14 -1.19
N ALA A 19 -6.08 -2.36 -1.50
CA ALA A 19 -4.92 -2.80 -2.28
C ALA A 19 -3.64 -2.62 -1.46
N LEU A 20 -2.82 -3.67 -1.37
CA LEU A 20 -1.52 -3.64 -0.71
C LEU A 20 -0.41 -3.48 -1.74
N ALA A 21 0.27 -2.35 -1.73
CA ALA A 21 1.51 -2.13 -2.45
C ALA A 21 2.71 -2.58 -1.61
N THR A 22 3.66 -3.27 -2.23
CA THR A 22 4.90 -3.74 -1.61
C THR A 22 6.06 -3.51 -2.55
N ILE A 23 7.15 -2.91 -2.07
CA ILE A 23 8.41 -2.90 -2.80
C ILE A 23 8.99 -4.32 -2.76
N VAL A 24 9.11 -4.95 -3.93
CA VAL A 24 9.66 -6.31 -4.07
C VAL A 24 11.11 -6.32 -4.54
N ASN A 25 11.59 -5.21 -5.12
CA ASN A 25 12.96 -5.05 -5.58
C ASN A 25 13.30 -3.57 -5.72
N VAL A 26 14.57 -3.22 -5.55
CA VAL A 26 15.12 -1.89 -5.81
C VAL A 26 16.40 -2.04 -6.64
N ARG A 27 16.62 -1.13 -7.59
CA ARG A 27 17.88 -1.05 -8.34
C ARG A 27 18.62 0.22 -7.93
N GLY A 28 19.87 0.08 -7.48
CA GLY A 28 20.70 1.18 -6.97
C GLY A 28 20.81 1.22 -5.44
N SER A 29 21.51 2.22 -4.90
CA SER A 29 21.70 2.39 -3.45
C SER A 29 20.49 3.05 -2.81
N ILE A 30 19.44 2.28 -2.53
CA ILE A 30 18.31 2.74 -1.72
C ILE A 30 18.23 1.89 -0.44
N PRO A 31 18.83 2.35 0.68
CA PRO A 31 19.16 1.49 1.82
C PRO A 31 17.95 1.06 2.68
N SER A 32 16.77 1.67 2.51
CA SER A 32 15.71 1.61 3.53
C SER A 32 14.37 1.01 3.07
N PHE A 33 14.20 0.65 1.80
CA PHE A 33 12.86 0.40 1.23
C PHE A 33 12.56 -1.03 0.82
N ALA A 34 13.50 -1.97 0.95
CA ALA A 34 13.33 -3.34 0.46
C ALA A 34 12.15 -4.11 1.09
N SER A 35 11.51 -3.58 2.13
CA SER A 35 10.35 -4.15 2.79
C SER A 35 9.19 -3.15 2.97
N ALA A 36 9.24 -1.99 2.33
CA ALA A 36 8.25 -0.96 2.52
C ALA A 36 6.89 -1.37 1.92
N LYS A 37 5.82 -1.05 2.62
CA LYS A 37 4.45 -1.43 2.27
C LYS A 37 3.50 -0.27 2.48
N MET A 38 2.55 -0.14 1.57
CA MET A 38 1.47 0.82 1.66
C MET A 38 0.15 0.11 1.36
N LEU A 39 -0.78 0.17 2.30
CA LEU A 39 -2.16 -0.28 2.11
C LEU A 39 -3.01 0.93 1.71
N VAL A 40 -3.72 0.81 0.60
CA VAL A 40 -4.68 1.82 0.11
C VAL A 40 -6.08 1.24 0.28
N ARG A 41 -6.94 1.95 1.00
CA ARG A 41 -8.33 1.54 1.26
C ARG A 41 -9.27 2.07 0.18
N ASP A 42 -10.46 1.50 0.09
CA ASP A 42 -11.54 1.92 -0.83
C ASP A 42 -12.02 3.38 -0.64
N ASP A 43 -11.80 3.97 0.53
CA ASP A 43 -12.06 5.39 0.82
C ASP A 43 -10.88 6.31 0.42
N GLY A 44 -9.79 5.73 -0.11
CA GLY A 44 -8.57 6.46 -0.50
C GLY A 44 -7.60 6.73 0.64
N SER A 45 -7.93 6.39 1.88
CA SER A 45 -6.99 6.50 3.00
C SER A 45 -5.86 5.47 2.90
N ILE A 46 -4.71 5.80 3.49
CA ILE A 46 -3.50 4.98 3.43
C ILE A 46 -3.04 4.49 4.80
N SER A 47 -2.30 3.39 4.82
CA SER A 47 -1.58 2.84 5.98
C SER A 47 -0.18 2.40 5.55
N GLY A 48 0.86 2.82 6.25
CA GLY A 48 2.24 2.59 5.83
C GLY A 48 2.70 3.54 4.73
N THR A 49 3.91 3.31 4.21
CA THR A 49 4.55 4.12 3.18
C THR A 49 5.51 3.24 2.38
N ILE A 50 5.72 3.59 1.11
CA ILE A 50 6.77 3.00 0.26
C ILE A 50 7.98 3.92 0.09
N GLY A 51 8.01 5.06 0.81
CA GLY A 51 9.12 5.99 0.83
C GLY A 51 8.81 7.43 0.43
N GLY A 52 7.53 7.76 0.23
CA GLY A 52 7.08 9.12 -0.07
C GLY A 52 7.46 9.63 -1.47
N GLY A 53 7.13 10.89 -1.73
CA GLY A 53 7.41 11.58 -3.00
C GLY A 53 6.44 11.21 -4.15
N CYS A 54 6.83 11.55 -5.38
CA CYS A 54 5.98 11.37 -6.57
C CYS A 54 5.58 9.89 -6.80
N VAL A 55 6.48 8.97 -6.48
CA VAL A 55 6.24 7.53 -6.64
C VAL A 55 5.10 7.04 -5.74
N GLU A 56 4.94 7.59 -4.54
CA GLU A 56 3.84 7.21 -3.65
C GLU A 56 2.47 7.60 -4.23
N ALA A 57 2.39 8.77 -4.87
CA ALA A 57 1.16 9.23 -5.54
C ALA A 57 0.81 8.35 -6.75
N GLU A 58 1.81 7.96 -7.56
CA GLU A 58 1.61 7.06 -8.70
C GLU A 58 1.11 5.68 -8.24
N VAL A 59 1.72 5.13 -7.18
CA VAL A 59 1.30 3.84 -6.62
C VAL A 59 -0.08 3.93 -5.97
N TRP A 60 -0.40 5.05 -5.30
CA TRP A 60 -1.74 5.30 -4.77
C TRP A 60 -2.80 5.31 -5.87
N GLN A 61 -2.52 5.99 -7.00
CA GLN A 61 -3.41 6.03 -8.15
C GLN A 61 -3.61 4.63 -8.76
N ALA A 62 -2.52 3.88 -8.99
CA ALA A 62 -2.61 2.50 -9.49
C ALA A 62 -3.38 1.58 -8.53
N ALA A 63 -3.22 1.75 -7.22
CA ALA A 63 -3.94 0.99 -6.21
C ALA A 63 -5.46 1.26 -6.26
N ARG A 64 -5.87 2.52 -6.47
CA ARG A 64 -7.27 2.90 -6.69
C ARG A 64 -7.87 2.20 -7.91
N GLU A 65 -7.15 2.20 -9.02
CA GLU A 65 -7.58 1.53 -10.26
C GLU A 65 -7.79 0.02 -10.07
N VAL A 66 -6.91 -0.65 -9.30
CA VAL A 66 -7.05 -2.08 -8.99
C VAL A 66 -8.25 -2.37 -8.08
N ILE A 67 -8.59 -1.47 -7.16
CA ILE A 67 -9.77 -1.63 -6.28
C ILE A 67 -11.09 -1.53 -7.07
N GLU A 68 -11.10 -0.68 -8.10
CA GLU A 68 -12.28 -0.40 -8.94
C GLU A 68 -12.55 -1.46 -10.02
N GLN A 69 -11.59 -2.37 -10.25
CA GLN A 69 -11.78 -3.58 -11.07
C GLN A 69 -12.67 -4.63 -10.37
#